data_AF-A0A8J6FFW7-F1
#
_entry.id   AF-A0A8J6FFW7-F1
#
_cell.length_a   1.000
_cell.length_b   1.000
_cell.length_c   1.000
_cell.angle_alpha   90.00
_cell.angle_beta   90.00
_cell.angle_gamma   90.00
#
_symmetry.space_group_name_H-M   'P 1'
#
loop_
_entity.id
_entity.type
_entity.pdbx_description
1 polymer ?
#
loop_
_entity_poly.entity_id
_entity_poly.type
_entity_poly.pdbx_seq_one_letter_code
_entity_poly.pdbx_strand_id
1 'polypeptide(L)'
;MDSNCSSACNEGYYGDGCAGVCHCQNNGTCDHVKGTCKCPAGFAGLYCEEVCPFGFYGLRCQEVCHCEKQCYCHPVTGSCNLTKEPSAHELLVKVGSCMESVLQASWWKDVPSDAKVTYLAERVWAGLSFALLVLLVISIVFNIRQVSFCKERRTDWTYSYHQLQEMNGNVDVPDMYETCDLYDPDIDVDALHHETKS
;
A
#
# COMPACT_ATOMS: atom_id res chain seq x y z
N MET A 1 -25.33 55.11 -32.53
CA MET A 1 -25.73 54.61 -31.20
C MET A 1 -24.88 55.34 -30.18
N ASP A 2 -25.48 55.77 -29.06
CA ASP A 2 -24.92 56.72 -28.09
C ASP A 2 -23.56 56.29 -27.51
N SER A 3 -22.66 57.26 -27.32
CA SER A 3 -21.30 57.11 -26.77
C SER A 3 -21.24 56.92 -25.24
N ASN A 4 -22.39 56.61 -24.65
CA ASN A 4 -22.58 56.51 -23.21
C ASN A 4 -23.48 55.31 -23.02
N CYS A 5 -22.96 54.18 -22.54
CA CYS A 5 -23.51 52.80 -22.54
C CYS A 5 -24.90 52.61 -21.87
N SER A 6 -25.84 53.53 -22.11
CA SER A 6 -27.14 53.72 -21.49
C SER A 6 -28.24 53.03 -22.31
N SER A 7 -28.03 52.89 -23.63
CA SER A 7 -28.87 52.08 -24.49
C SER A 7 -28.39 50.62 -24.48
N ALA A 8 -29.32 49.69 -24.22
CA ALA A 8 -29.03 48.27 -24.31
C ALA A 8 -28.65 47.89 -25.76
N CYS A 9 -27.60 47.08 -25.90
CA CYS A 9 -27.25 46.46 -27.17
C CYS A 9 -28.22 45.32 -27.51
N ASN A 10 -28.30 44.99 -28.80
CA ASN A 10 -28.97 43.77 -29.23
C ASN A 10 -28.29 42.53 -28.63
N GLU A 11 -29.05 41.45 -28.49
CA GLU A 11 -28.54 40.19 -27.97
C GLU A 11 -27.32 39.72 -28.79
N GLY A 12 -26.24 39.35 -28.10
CA GLY A 12 -24.98 38.96 -28.72
C GLY A 12 -23.95 40.09 -28.89
N TYR A 13 -24.24 41.33 -28.49
CA TYR A 13 -23.31 42.46 -28.62
C TYR A 13 -23.11 43.25 -27.33
N TYR A 14 -21.96 43.91 -27.18
CA TYR A 14 -21.63 44.74 -26.02
C TYR A 14 -20.67 45.90 -26.35
N GLY A 15 -20.50 46.81 -25.38
CA GLY A 15 -19.54 47.89 -25.43
C GLY A 15 -20.06 49.14 -26.15
N ASP A 16 -19.17 50.13 -26.28
CA ASP A 16 -19.53 51.39 -26.95
C ASP A 16 -19.92 51.14 -28.41
N GLY A 17 -21.05 51.72 -28.82
CA GLY A 17 -21.64 51.48 -30.14
C GLY A 17 -21.98 50.01 -30.47
N CYS A 18 -22.02 49.11 -29.48
CA CYS A 18 -22.27 47.67 -29.66
C CYS A 18 -21.29 46.98 -30.63
N ALA A 19 -20.04 47.46 -30.67
CA ALA A 19 -19.01 46.91 -31.56
C ALA A 19 -18.43 45.57 -31.09
N GLY A 20 -18.53 45.26 -29.79
CA GLY A 20 -18.06 43.99 -29.22
C GLY A 20 -19.07 42.87 -29.44
N VAL A 21 -18.58 41.65 -29.68
CA VAL A 21 -19.41 40.44 -29.83
C VAL A 21 -19.32 39.59 -28.56
N CYS A 22 -20.47 39.20 -28.03
CA CYS A 22 -20.58 38.30 -26.89
C CYS A 22 -20.41 36.84 -27.33
N HIS A 23 -19.66 36.07 -26.53
CA HIS A 23 -19.37 34.66 -26.80
C HIS A 23 -19.99 33.69 -25.78
N CYS A 24 -20.98 34.16 -25.00
CA CYS A 24 -21.64 33.34 -23.99
C CYS A 24 -22.30 32.09 -24.62
N GLN A 25 -22.04 30.93 -24.03
CA GLN A 25 -22.58 29.63 -24.40
C GLN A 25 -23.68 29.21 -23.41
N ASN A 26 -24.31 28.06 -23.68
CA ASN A 26 -25.28 27.42 -22.79
C ASN A 26 -26.37 28.38 -22.28
N ASN A 27 -26.85 29.28 -23.14
CA ASN A 27 -27.89 30.25 -22.84
C ASN A 27 -27.51 31.27 -21.74
N GLY A 28 -26.20 31.54 -21.59
CA GLY A 28 -25.68 32.59 -20.72
C GLY A 28 -26.02 34.00 -21.23
N THR A 29 -26.38 34.89 -20.30
CA THR A 29 -26.74 36.28 -20.63
C THR A 29 -25.51 37.17 -20.64
N CYS A 30 -25.30 37.90 -21.73
CA CYS A 30 -24.18 38.84 -21.83
C CYS A 30 -24.51 40.20 -21.21
N ASP A 31 -23.56 40.77 -20.48
CA ASP A 31 -23.61 42.16 -20.02
C ASP A 31 -23.33 43.10 -21.21
N HIS A 32 -24.32 43.88 -21.64
CA HIS A 32 -24.19 44.76 -22.81
C HIS A 32 -23.16 45.89 -22.64
N VAL A 33 -22.71 46.18 -21.42
CA VAL A 33 -21.68 47.20 -21.16
C VAL A 33 -20.30 46.56 -21.13
N LYS A 34 -20.14 45.47 -20.39
CA LYS A 34 -18.83 44.86 -20.10
C LYS A 34 -18.47 43.66 -20.98
N GLY A 35 -19.46 43.02 -21.62
CA GLY A 35 -19.28 41.78 -22.37
C GLY A 35 -19.14 40.53 -21.49
N THR A 36 -19.29 40.65 -20.18
CA THR A 36 -19.17 39.51 -19.25
C THR A 36 -20.42 38.63 -19.30
N CYS A 37 -20.24 37.31 -19.23
CA CYS A 37 -21.34 36.35 -19.25
C CYS A 37 -21.88 36.07 -17.84
N LYS A 38 -23.20 36.07 -17.70
CA LYS A 38 -23.93 35.57 -16.55
C LYS A 38 -24.43 34.17 -16.88
N CYS A 39 -23.82 33.17 -16.26
CA CYS A 39 -24.14 31.77 -16.52
C CYS A 39 -25.41 31.33 -15.83
N PRO A 40 -26.25 30.49 -16.49
CA PRO A 40 -27.36 29.85 -15.82
C PRO A 40 -26.87 28.80 -14.82
N ALA A 41 -27.77 28.33 -13.97
CA ALA A 41 -27.47 27.25 -13.03
C ALA A 41 -27.00 25.99 -13.78
N GLY A 42 -25.97 25.33 -13.24
CA GLY A 42 -25.35 24.16 -13.86
C GLY A 42 -24.17 24.46 -14.79
N PHE A 43 -23.84 25.74 -15.01
CA PHE A 43 -22.71 26.14 -15.87
C PHE A 43 -21.80 27.17 -15.18
N ALA A 44 -20.53 27.15 -15.59
CA ALA A 44 -19.46 28.05 -15.16
C ALA A 44 -18.48 28.29 -16.32
N GLY A 45 -17.40 29.01 -16.04
CA GLY A 45 -16.45 29.50 -17.05
C GLY A 45 -16.68 30.97 -17.39
N LEU A 46 -15.75 31.55 -18.16
CA LEU A 46 -15.82 32.95 -18.58
C LEU A 46 -16.98 33.18 -19.58
N TYR A 47 -17.27 32.15 -20.38
CA TYR A 47 -18.28 32.14 -21.42
C TYR A 47 -19.38 31.10 -21.15
N CYS A 48 -19.49 30.58 -19.93
CA CYS A 48 -20.46 29.54 -19.56
C CYS A 48 -20.30 28.24 -20.36
N GLU A 49 -19.08 27.98 -20.82
CA GLU A 49 -18.69 26.83 -21.64
C GLU A 49 -18.53 25.54 -20.81
N GLU A 50 -18.38 25.66 -19.49
CA GLU A 50 -18.15 24.54 -18.61
C GLU A 50 -19.43 24.14 -17.89
N VAL A 51 -19.82 22.86 -17.97
CA VAL A 51 -20.80 22.29 -17.03
C VAL A 51 -20.17 22.23 -15.65
N CYS A 52 -20.98 22.39 -14.60
CA CYS A 52 -20.49 22.33 -13.23
C CYS A 52 -19.60 21.10 -12.97
N PRO A 53 -18.47 21.28 -12.29
CA PRO A 53 -17.59 20.18 -11.93
C PRO A 53 -18.31 19.22 -10.97
N PHE A 54 -17.85 17.97 -10.93
CA PHE A 54 -18.40 16.98 -10.01
C PHE A 54 -18.30 17.45 -8.56
N GLY A 55 -19.33 17.14 -7.79
CA GLY A 55 -19.47 17.61 -6.42
C GLY A 55 -20.06 19.01 -6.29
N PHE A 56 -20.30 19.73 -7.39
CA PHE A 56 -20.89 21.08 -7.37
C PHE A 56 -22.12 21.22 -8.27
N TYR A 57 -23.02 22.14 -7.90
CA TYR A 57 -24.22 22.44 -8.67
C TYR A 57 -24.67 23.90 -8.46
N GLY A 58 -25.75 24.29 -9.13
CA GLY A 58 -26.42 25.57 -8.93
C GLY A 58 -25.77 26.73 -9.71
N LEU A 59 -26.07 27.96 -9.29
CA LEU A 59 -25.59 29.16 -9.97
C LEU A 59 -24.08 29.31 -9.78
N ARG A 60 -23.35 29.42 -10.89
CA ARG A 60 -21.86 29.49 -10.88
C ARG A 60 -21.20 28.32 -10.13
N CYS A 61 -21.90 27.20 -9.98
CA CYS A 61 -21.40 25.99 -9.31
C CYS A 61 -20.92 26.23 -7.87
N GLN A 62 -21.58 27.12 -7.13
CA GLN A 62 -21.21 27.47 -5.75
C GLN A 62 -21.79 26.53 -4.69
N GLU A 63 -22.73 25.66 -5.06
CA GLU A 63 -23.37 24.72 -4.14
C GLU A 63 -22.66 23.36 -4.19
N VAL A 64 -22.57 22.69 -3.04
CA VAL A 64 -21.91 21.37 -2.92
C VAL A 64 -22.95 20.25 -2.93
N CYS A 65 -22.70 19.18 -3.69
CA CYS A 65 -23.54 17.98 -3.72
C CYS A 65 -23.49 17.24 -2.36
N HIS A 66 -24.66 16.90 -1.81
CA HIS A 66 -24.79 16.17 -0.53
C HIS A 66 -25.40 14.77 -0.73
N CYS A 67 -24.85 13.98 -1.66
CA CYS A 67 -25.35 12.64 -1.97
C CYS A 67 -24.59 11.55 -1.19
N GLU A 68 -25.30 10.59 -0.59
CA GLU A 68 -24.68 9.56 0.27
C GLU A 68 -23.85 8.51 -0.49
N LYS A 69 -24.29 8.10 -1.68
CA LYS A 69 -23.72 6.96 -2.43
C LYS A 69 -22.93 7.36 -3.68
N GLN A 70 -22.97 8.64 -4.06
CA GLN A 70 -22.39 9.12 -5.31
C GLN A 70 -21.75 10.49 -5.11
N CYS A 71 -20.69 10.74 -5.88
CA CYS A 71 -19.89 11.96 -5.78
C CYS A 71 -20.32 13.08 -6.71
N TYR A 72 -21.43 12.87 -7.41
CA TYR A 72 -21.95 13.79 -8.39
C TYR A 72 -23.46 13.91 -8.19
N CYS A 73 -24.00 15.04 -8.58
CA CYS A 73 -25.42 15.33 -8.53
C CYS A 73 -25.81 16.11 -9.78
N HIS A 74 -27.12 16.28 -10.00
CA HIS A 74 -27.60 17.03 -11.15
C HIS A 74 -27.05 18.47 -11.11
N PRO A 75 -26.35 18.96 -12.15
CA PRO A 75 -25.60 20.23 -12.09
C PRO A 75 -26.51 21.46 -11.88
N VAL A 76 -27.77 21.38 -12.30
CA VAL A 76 -28.75 22.47 -12.08
C VAL A 76 -29.42 22.37 -10.71
N THR A 77 -29.90 21.19 -10.31
CA THR A 77 -30.85 21.03 -9.19
C THR A 77 -30.22 20.44 -7.92
N GLY A 78 -29.05 19.82 -8.01
CA GLY A 78 -28.44 19.11 -6.90
C GLY A 78 -29.03 17.72 -6.63
N SER A 79 -29.96 17.24 -7.46
CA SER A 79 -30.62 15.94 -7.25
C SER A 79 -29.64 14.76 -7.40
N CYS A 80 -29.73 13.80 -6.48
CA CYS A 80 -28.96 12.57 -6.49
C CYS A 80 -29.62 11.44 -7.29
N ASN A 81 -30.89 11.58 -7.68
CA ASN A 81 -31.61 10.54 -8.43
C ASN A 81 -31.33 10.67 -9.93
N LEU A 82 -30.09 10.36 -10.32
CA LEU A 82 -29.66 10.35 -11.71
C LEU A 82 -29.80 8.94 -12.27
N THR A 83 -30.59 8.79 -13.32
CA THR A 83 -30.80 7.51 -14.03
C THR A 83 -29.70 7.19 -15.03
N LYS A 84 -28.77 8.13 -15.28
CA LYS A 84 -27.58 7.95 -16.09
C LYS A 84 -26.35 8.12 -15.21
N GLU A 85 -25.60 7.04 -15.04
CA GLU A 85 -24.24 7.09 -14.50
C GLU A 85 -23.29 7.74 -15.52
N PRO A 86 -22.41 8.65 -15.09
CA PRO A 86 -21.34 9.17 -15.93
C PRO A 86 -20.36 8.05 -16.27
N SER A 87 -19.74 8.14 -17.44
CA SER A 87 -18.78 7.13 -17.90
C SER A 87 -17.54 7.10 -16.99
N ALA A 88 -16.90 5.95 -16.86
CA ALA A 88 -15.69 5.80 -16.04
C ALA A 88 -14.57 6.77 -16.44
N HIS A 89 -14.45 7.08 -17.74
CA HIS A 89 -13.49 8.04 -18.26
C HIS A 89 -13.77 9.48 -17.77
N GLU A 90 -15.03 9.82 -17.50
CA GLU A 90 -15.45 11.14 -17.03
C GLU A 90 -15.22 11.31 -15.52
N LEU A 91 -15.46 10.24 -14.74
CA LEU A 91 -15.13 10.21 -13.30
C LEU A 91 -13.62 10.30 -13.04
N LEU A 92 -12.78 9.62 -13.83
CA LEU A 92 -11.35 9.52 -13.54
C LEU A 92 -10.58 10.85 -13.65
N VAL A 93 -11.08 11.81 -14.45
CA VAL A 93 -10.37 13.07 -14.75
C VAL A 93 -10.73 14.19 -13.76
N LYS A 94 -11.84 14.07 -13.03
CA LYS A 94 -12.42 15.17 -12.22
C LYS A 94 -12.72 14.83 -10.76
N VAL A 95 -12.42 13.62 -10.29
CA VAL A 95 -12.70 13.21 -8.90
C VAL A 95 -11.52 13.55 -7.99
N GLY A 96 -11.57 14.73 -7.38
CA GLY A 96 -10.72 15.12 -6.25
C GLY A 96 -11.57 15.84 -5.20
N SER A 97 -12.07 15.08 -4.22
CA SER A 97 -12.67 15.50 -2.93
C SER A 97 -13.68 14.48 -2.39
N CYS A 98 -14.44 13.81 -3.27
CA CYS A 98 -15.44 12.82 -2.83
C CYS A 98 -14.94 11.35 -2.84
N MET A 99 -13.76 11.11 -3.43
CA MET A 99 -13.07 9.81 -3.38
C MET A 99 -12.93 9.30 -1.94
N GLU A 100 -12.75 10.20 -0.97
CA GLU A 100 -12.54 9.84 0.43
C GLU A 100 -13.80 9.25 1.10
N SER A 101 -15.01 9.65 0.68
CA SER A 101 -16.25 9.08 1.21
C SER A 101 -16.60 7.72 0.58
N VAL A 102 -16.29 7.52 -0.70
CA VAL A 102 -16.51 6.25 -1.42
C VAL A 102 -15.47 5.20 -1.04
N LEU A 103 -14.20 5.59 -0.88
CA LEU A 103 -13.15 4.67 -0.43
C LEU A 103 -13.34 4.25 1.03
N GLN A 104 -13.89 5.12 1.87
CA GLN A 104 -14.23 4.79 3.25
C GLN A 104 -15.60 4.09 3.42
N ALA A 105 -16.33 3.81 2.34
CA ALA A 105 -17.44 2.83 2.35
C ALA A 105 -16.93 1.39 2.18
N SER A 106 -15.61 1.22 2.02
CA SER A 106 -14.88 -0.02 2.15
C SER A 106 -14.52 -0.20 3.64
N TRP A 107 -14.91 -1.34 4.21
CA TRP A 107 -14.60 -1.98 5.50
C TRP A 107 -13.29 -1.62 6.25
N TRP A 108 -12.96 -0.36 6.54
CA TRP A 108 -11.72 -0.02 7.28
C TRP A 108 -11.83 1.17 8.25
N LYS A 109 -13.01 1.79 8.32
CA LYS A 109 -13.20 3.03 9.10
C LYS A 109 -12.88 2.88 10.59
N ASP A 110 -12.94 1.66 11.13
CA ASP A 110 -12.77 1.42 12.57
C ASP A 110 -11.38 0.89 12.98
N VAL A 111 -10.39 0.85 12.09
CA VAL A 111 -9.07 0.27 12.41
C VAL A 111 -8.01 1.36 12.60
N PRO A 112 -7.52 1.60 13.83
CA PRO A 112 -6.41 2.52 14.10
C PRO A 112 -5.13 2.05 13.39
N SER A 113 -4.40 2.99 12.78
CA SER A 113 -3.15 2.77 12.05
C SER A 113 -2.09 2.03 12.86
N ASP A 114 -2.10 2.25 14.17
CA ASP A 114 -1.07 1.82 15.12
C ASP A 114 -1.29 0.35 15.58
N ALA A 115 -2.51 -0.18 15.38
CA ALA A 115 -2.89 -1.54 15.74
C ALA A 115 -2.61 -2.56 14.62
N LYS A 116 -2.38 -2.12 13.38
CA LYS A 116 -2.10 -3.00 12.23
C LYS A 116 -0.69 -3.59 12.30
N VAL A 117 0.28 -2.80 12.74
CA VAL A 117 1.71 -3.19 12.78
C VAL A 117 1.98 -4.13 13.96
N THR A 118 1.39 -3.85 15.11
CA THR A 118 1.53 -4.65 16.34
C THR A 118 0.89 -6.02 16.21
N TYR A 119 -0.31 -6.13 15.63
CA TYR A 119 -0.99 -7.41 15.42
C TYR A 119 -0.25 -8.36 14.46
N LEU A 120 0.29 -7.84 13.35
CA LEU A 120 1.07 -8.63 12.40
C LEU A 120 2.44 -9.01 12.99
N ALA A 121 3.08 -8.10 13.72
CA ALA A 121 4.34 -8.39 14.39
C ALA A 121 4.17 -9.52 15.40
N GLU A 122 3.25 -9.42 16.36
CA GLU A 122 3.07 -10.44 17.42
C GLU A 122 2.80 -11.84 16.85
N ARG A 123 2.01 -11.96 15.78
CA ARG A 123 1.74 -13.25 15.14
C ARG A 123 2.93 -13.82 14.37
N VAL A 124 3.74 -12.97 13.75
CA VAL A 124 4.96 -13.39 13.07
C VAL A 124 6.02 -13.83 14.09
N TRP A 125 6.21 -13.10 15.18
CA TRP A 125 7.14 -13.46 16.25
C TRP A 125 6.71 -14.76 16.97
N ALA A 126 5.42 -14.95 17.25
CA ALA A 126 4.91 -16.19 17.83
C ALA A 126 5.09 -17.40 16.89
N GLY A 127 4.84 -17.21 15.59
CA GLY A 127 5.06 -18.24 14.58
C GLY A 127 6.53 -18.64 14.43
N LEU A 128 7.43 -17.66 14.40
CA LEU A 128 8.88 -17.89 14.32
C LEU A 128 9.43 -18.57 15.59
N SER A 129 8.97 -18.13 16.76
CA SER A 129 9.35 -18.73 18.04
C SER A 129 8.93 -20.21 18.13
N PHE A 130 7.71 -20.52 17.71
CA PHE A 130 7.23 -21.91 17.67
C PHE A 130 8.02 -22.77 16.69
N ALA A 131 8.31 -22.26 15.49
CA ALA A 131 9.11 -22.97 14.49
C ALA A 131 10.54 -23.29 15.01
N LEU A 132 11.19 -22.34 15.69
CA LEU A 132 12.51 -22.54 16.29
C LEU A 132 12.49 -23.61 17.40
N LEU A 133 11.48 -23.60 18.27
CA LEU A 133 11.34 -24.63 19.32
C LEU A 133 11.16 -26.03 18.72
N VAL A 134 10.35 -26.17 17.67
CA VAL A 134 10.16 -27.45 16.97
C VAL A 134 11.48 -27.94 16.36
N LEU A 135 12.25 -27.05 15.72
CA LEU A 135 13.57 -27.40 15.15
C LEU A 135 14.58 -27.81 16.23
N LEU A 136 14.62 -27.12 17.37
CA LEU A 136 15.47 -27.49 18.50
C LEU A 136 15.11 -28.87 19.05
N VAL A 137 13.82 -29.18 19.21
CA VAL A 137 13.36 -30.49 19.67
C VAL A 137 13.74 -31.58 18.66
N ILE A 138 13.57 -31.36 17.36
CA ILE A 138 13.98 -32.31 16.32
C ILE A 138 15.48 -32.57 16.40
N SER A 139 16.31 -31.53 16.51
CA SER A 139 17.76 -31.65 16.65
C SER A 139 18.17 -32.38 17.93
N ILE A 140 17.51 -32.09 19.07
CA ILE A 140 17.76 -32.81 20.33
C ILE A 140 17.38 -34.29 20.20
N VAL A 141 16.23 -34.61 19.60
CA VAL A 141 15.81 -36.00 19.37
C VAL A 141 16.77 -36.71 18.43
N PHE A 142 17.24 -36.03 17.37
CA PHE A 142 18.25 -36.59 16.46
C PHE A 142 19.57 -36.85 17.20
N ASN A 143 20.07 -35.89 17.98
CA ASN A 143 21.27 -36.05 18.80
C ASN A 143 21.11 -37.17 19.84
N ILE A 144 19.99 -37.25 20.56
CA ILE A 144 19.69 -38.34 21.50
C ILE A 144 19.66 -39.67 20.78
N ARG A 145 19.06 -39.76 19.58
CA ARG A 145 19.05 -40.98 18.76
C ARG A 145 20.44 -41.38 18.29
N GLN A 146 21.28 -40.42 17.89
CA GLN A 146 22.68 -40.66 17.52
C GLN A 146 23.47 -41.19 18.72
N VAL A 147 23.31 -40.57 19.89
CA VAL A 147 23.96 -40.97 21.14
C VAL A 147 23.44 -42.32 21.65
N SER A 148 22.14 -42.59 21.56
CA SER A 148 21.55 -43.87 21.97
C SER A 148 21.97 -45.00 21.04
N PHE A 149 22.08 -44.75 19.73
CA PHE A 149 22.59 -45.72 18.76
C PHE A 149 24.09 -46.02 18.99
N CYS A 150 24.88 -45.01 19.37
CA CYS A 150 26.25 -45.21 19.84
C CYS A 150 26.32 -45.97 21.17
N LYS A 151 25.36 -45.77 22.08
CA LYS A 151 25.28 -46.50 23.36
C LYS A 151 24.92 -47.97 23.19
N GLU A 152 23.95 -48.28 22.32
CA GLU A 152 23.54 -49.65 21.98
C GLU A 152 24.68 -50.45 21.35
N ARG A 153 25.44 -49.83 20.43
CA ARG A 153 26.60 -50.48 19.82
C ARG A 153 27.74 -50.70 20.83
N ARG A 154 27.93 -49.79 21.80
CA ARG A 154 28.98 -49.91 22.84
C ARG A 154 28.73 -51.06 23.81
N THR A 155 27.48 -51.28 24.25
CA THR A 155 27.17 -52.37 25.20
C THR A 155 27.44 -53.76 24.63
N ASP A 156 27.31 -53.93 23.31
CA ASP A 156 27.57 -55.19 22.62
C ASP A 156 29.08 -55.52 22.55
N TRP A 157 29.94 -54.50 22.33
CA TRP A 157 31.40 -54.68 22.32
C TRP A 157 32.01 -54.81 23.72
N THR A 158 31.49 -54.12 24.74
CA THR A 158 32.05 -54.20 26.10
C THR A 158 31.83 -55.55 26.78
N TYR A 159 30.76 -56.28 26.44
CA TYR A 159 30.53 -57.63 27.01
C TYR A 159 31.43 -58.69 26.36
N SER A 160 31.77 -58.50 25.08
CA SER A 160 32.62 -59.43 24.32
C SER A 160 34.12 -59.27 24.64
N TYR A 161 34.59 -58.04 24.93
CA TYR A 161 36.01 -57.77 25.21
C TYR A 161 36.47 -58.23 26.61
N HIS A 162 35.62 -58.07 27.64
CA HIS A 162 35.96 -58.48 29.01
C HIS A 162 36.04 -60.01 29.18
N GLN A 163 35.42 -60.81 28.32
CA GLN A 163 35.58 -62.28 28.29
C GLN A 163 36.90 -62.74 27.65
N LEU A 164 37.52 -61.92 26.78
CA LEU A 164 38.76 -62.30 26.09
C LEU A 164 40.04 -61.96 26.88
N GLN A 165 39.95 -61.10 27.91
CA GLN A 165 41.10 -60.65 28.70
C GLN A 165 41.47 -61.55 29.88
N GLU A 166 40.67 -62.57 30.22
CA GLU A 166 41.04 -63.53 31.27
C GLU A 166 42.00 -64.65 30.77
N MET A 167 42.17 -64.85 29.46
CA MET A 167 42.94 -65.99 28.94
C MET A 167 44.39 -65.70 28.53
N ASN A 168 44.76 -64.49 28.14
CA ASN A 168 46.09 -64.24 27.55
C ASN A 168 46.84 -63.11 28.23
N GLY A 169 47.25 -63.32 29.48
CA GLY A 169 48.00 -62.36 30.28
C GLY A 169 49.02 -61.50 29.49
N ASN A 170 49.00 -60.21 29.82
CA ASN A 170 50.09 -59.24 29.65
C ASN A 170 50.38 -58.73 28.23
N VAL A 171 49.70 -57.65 27.81
CA VAL A 171 50.19 -56.70 26.80
C VAL A 171 49.68 -55.28 27.16
N ASP A 172 50.60 -54.36 27.44
CA ASP A 172 50.33 -52.91 27.40
C ASP A 172 50.09 -52.49 25.94
N VAL A 173 48.96 -51.82 25.67
CA VAL A 173 48.69 -51.22 24.36
C VAL A 173 48.56 -49.70 24.52
N PRO A 174 49.43 -48.90 23.87
CA PRO A 174 49.39 -47.44 23.91
C PRO A 174 48.35 -46.88 22.94
N ASP A 175 47.84 -45.69 23.29
CA ASP A 175 47.02 -44.74 22.51
C ASP A 175 46.28 -45.26 21.27
N MET A 176 44.95 -45.28 21.35
CA MET A 176 44.10 -45.10 20.18
C MET A 176 43.09 -43.98 20.44
N TYR A 177 43.54 -42.80 20.04
CA TYR A 177 42.78 -41.61 19.69
C TYR A 177 41.62 -41.94 18.74
N GLU A 178 40.41 -41.52 19.10
CA GLU A 178 39.47 -40.88 18.17
C GLU A 178 38.37 -40.20 19.00
N THR A 179 38.68 -38.97 19.44
CA THR A 179 37.71 -37.99 19.89
C THR A 179 36.84 -37.60 18.70
N CYS A 180 35.52 -37.65 18.88
CA CYS A 180 34.58 -37.04 17.95
C CYS A 180 34.64 -35.51 18.12
N ASP A 181 35.54 -34.82 17.41
CA ASP A 181 35.54 -33.36 17.38
C ASP A 181 34.95 -32.81 16.06
N LEU A 182 34.00 -31.91 16.27
CA LEU A 182 33.19 -31.21 15.30
C LEU A 182 34.00 -30.11 14.60
N TYR A 183 33.63 -29.88 13.34
CA TYR A 183 34.03 -28.78 12.47
C TYR A 183 33.69 -27.40 13.10
N ASP A 184 34.70 -26.54 13.29
CA ASP A 184 34.57 -25.13 13.74
C ASP A 184 34.98 -24.20 12.57
N PRO A 185 34.10 -23.29 12.07
CA PRO A 185 34.38 -22.45 10.91
C PRO A 185 34.81 -21.00 11.24
N ASP A 186 35.52 -20.72 12.35
CA ASP A 186 36.06 -19.37 12.62
C ASP A 186 37.52 -19.37 13.16
N ILE A 187 38.47 -19.93 12.40
CA ILE A 187 39.90 -19.58 12.54
C ILE A 187 40.41 -18.99 11.23
N ASP A 188 40.75 -17.72 11.30
CA ASP A 188 41.24 -16.81 10.25
C ASP A 188 42.49 -17.35 9.53
N VAL A 189 42.39 -17.53 8.20
CA VAL A 189 43.44 -18.08 7.33
C VAL A 189 44.29 -16.96 6.67
N ASP A 190 44.12 -15.69 7.03
CA ASP A 190 44.87 -14.57 6.42
C ASP A 190 46.09 -14.08 7.23
N ALA A 191 46.62 -14.91 8.13
CA ALA A 191 47.92 -14.68 8.80
C ALA A 191 49.10 -15.39 8.09
N LEU A 192 49.03 -15.58 6.77
CA LEU A 192 50.05 -16.31 6.01
C LEU A 192 50.52 -15.57 4.75
N HIS A 193 50.61 -14.24 4.75
CA HIS A 193 51.36 -13.49 3.74
C HIS A 193 52.06 -12.27 4.35
N HIS A 194 53.09 -12.49 5.17
CA HIS A 194 54.30 -11.65 5.18
C HIS A 194 55.36 -12.29 6.09
N GLU A 195 56.57 -12.39 5.56
CA GLU A 195 57.82 -12.81 6.23
C GLU A 195 58.14 -14.32 6.22
N THR A 196 58.61 -14.80 5.07
CA THR A 196 59.92 -15.50 5.01
C THR A 196 60.45 -15.45 3.57
N LYS A 197 61.16 -14.37 3.26
CA LYS A 197 62.22 -14.40 2.24
C LYS A 197 63.45 -13.70 2.80
N SER A 198 64.27 -14.48 3.50
CA SER A 198 65.72 -14.32 3.59
C SER A 198 66.35 -15.67 3.86
#